data_AF-A0A089IQK6-F1
#
_entry.id   AF-A0A089IQK6-F1
#
_cell.length_a   1.000
_cell.length_b   1.000
_cell.length_c   1.000
_cell.angle_alpha   90.00
_cell.angle_beta   90.00
_cell.angle_gamma   90.00
#
_symmetry.space_group_name_H-M   'P 1'
#
loop_
_entity.id
_entity.type
_entity.pdbx_description
1 polymer ?
#
loop_
_entity_poly.entity_id
_entity_poly.type
_entity_poly.pdbx_seq_one_letter_code
_entity_poly.pdbx_strand_id
1 'polypeptide(L)'
;MGVSLIDIAQQLKDNDKKVQLIYAFNGTGKTRLSRAFKLLVAPKVDGDTELEELEVVTKKILYYNAFTEDLFYWDNDLEFDAEPKLKIHPNSFTKWIFEEQGQDRNIISNFQHYTDEKLTPHFNEEYSVKDKDGNNVTVGAFTEITFSYERGNDERSNNIKISKGEESNFVWCVFYSLLEQVTDVLNVAEPSERETNQFDQLEYVFIDDPVSSLDDNRLIELAVNLAHLIKSSQSHLKFIITTHNPLFYNVLHNEFNKGTFKKYFLKKNEDGEYDLITQSNDSPFSYHLFLKTEIEKAIETGQLKKYHFNFFRNILEKTSTFLGYDNWGELLPKDTNGNINPYETRIINISSHSKHSGDEMVDLTDDDKRVLKYLMNNIKEMYRFK
;
A
#
# COMPACT_ATOMS: atom_id res chain seq x y z
N MET A 1 8.33 4.64 -25.33
CA MET A 1 9.65 4.07 -25.02
C MET A 1 9.66 3.97 -23.52
N GLY A 2 9.90 2.76 -23.01
CA GLY A 2 10.00 2.58 -21.58
C GLY A 2 11.25 3.29 -21.07
N VAL A 3 11.29 3.50 -19.76
CA VAL A 3 12.40 4.16 -19.07
C VAL A 3 12.73 3.42 -17.78
N SER A 4 13.83 3.76 -17.13
CA SER A 4 14.19 3.16 -15.84
C SER A 4 13.34 3.73 -14.70
N LEU A 5 13.29 3.05 -13.54
CA LEU A 5 12.67 3.62 -12.33
C LEU A 5 13.35 4.91 -11.85
N ILE A 6 14.62 5.11 -12.16
CA ILE A 6 15.36 6.33 -11.84
C ILE A 6 14.82 7.49 -12.67
N ASP A 7 14.57 7.25 -13.96
CA ASP A 7 13.95 8.24 -14.85
C ASP A 7 12.52 8.55 -14.41
N ILE A 8 11.75 7.55 -13.98
CA ILE A 8 10.43 7.78 -13.38
C ILE A 8 10.54 8.62 -12.11
N ALA A 9 11.47 8.30 -11.20
CA ALA A 9 11.68 9.08 -9.98
C ALA A 9 12.05 10.55 -10.30
N GLN A 10 12.87 10.77 -11.34
CA GLN A 10 13.20 12.10 -11.83
C GLN A 10 11.98 12.84 -12.37
N GLN A 11 11.15 12.17 -13.20
CA GLN A 11 9.88 12.73 -13.67
C GLN A 11 8.93 13.12 -12.53
N LEU A 12 8.89 12.32 -11.46
CA LEU A 12 8.09 12.63 -10.27
C LEU A 12 8.66 13.84 -9.51
N LYS A 13 9.99 13.98 -9.43
CA LYS A 13 10.66 15.09 -8.75
C LYS A 13 10.46 16.42 -9.49
N ASP A 14 10.56 16.38 -10.81
CA ASP A 14 10.39 17.54 -11.70
C ASP A 14 8.93 18.00 -11.81
N ASN A 15 8.00 17.23 -11.24
CA ASN A 15 6.60 17.62 -11.17
C ASN A 15 6.35 18.67 -10.07
N ASP A 16 5.57 19.69 -10.42
CA ASP A 16 5.21 20.79 -9.53
C ASP A 16 3.90 20.55 -8.75
N LYS A 17 3.16 19.47 -9.07
CA LYS A 17 1.90 19.18 -8.38
C LYS A 17 2.14 18.77 -6.94
N LYS A 18 1.29 19.31 -6.07
CA LYS A 18 1.28 18.99 -4.64
C LYS A 18 1.08 17.50 -4.40
N VAL A 19 0.21 16.85 -5.19
CA VAL A 19 -0.08 15.43 -5.03
C VAL A 19 0.12 14.69 -6.35
N GLN A 20 0.82 13.56 -6.29
CA GLN A 20 0.98 12.64 -7.41
C GLN A 20 0.47 11.26 -6.99
N LEU A 21 -0.66 10.87 -7.58
CA LEU A 21 -1.34 9.61 -7.29
C LEU A 21 -1.04 8.59 -8.39
N ILE A 22 -0.50 7.44 -8.01
CA ILE A 22 0.04 6.43 -8.92
C ILE A 22 -0.62 5.08 -8.63
N TYR A 23 -1.36 4.57 -9.60
CA TYR A 23 -1.82 3.19 -9.56
C TYR A 23 -0.77 2.27 -10.16
N ALA A 24 -0.45 1.16 -9.49
CA ALA A 24 0.39 0.12 -10.06
C ALA A 24 0.03 -1.25 -9.50
N PHE A 25 -0.04 -2.26 -10.37
CA PHE A 25 -0.25 -3.65 -9.96
C PHE A 25 0.78 -4.14 -8.94
N ASN A 26 0.43 -5.22 -8.25
CA ASN A 26 1.37 -5.94 -7.40
C ASN A 26 2.53 -6.49 -8.23
N GLY A 27 3.74 -6.41 -7.68
CA GLY A 27 4.96 -6.83 -8.38
C GLY A 27 5.52 -5.84 -9.42
N THR A 28 4.83 -4.72 -9.72
CA THR A 28 5.35 -3.72 -10.67
C THR A 28 6.65 -3.08 -10.18
N GLY A 29 6.83 -2.90 -8.86
CA GLY A 29 8.06 -2.33 -8.28
C GLY A 29 7.86 -0.97 -7.61
N LYS A 30 6.66 -0.68 -7.08
CA LYS A 30 6.34 0.54 -6.32
C LYS A 30 7.35 0.80 -5.19
N THR A 31 7.72 -0.23 -4.42
CA THR A 31 8.71 -0.13 -3.34
C THR A 31 10.12 0.18 -3.84
N ARG A 32 10.48 -0.29 -5.04
CA ARG A 32 11.76 0.08 -5.67
C ARG A 32 11.74 1.51 -6.16
N LEU A 33 10.59 1.99 -6.66
CA LEU A 33 10.39 3.38 -7.04
C LEU A 33 10.50 4.32 -5.83
N SER A 34 9.89 3.97 -4.69
CA SER A 34 9.99 4.78 -3.46
C SER A 34 11.45 4.88 -2.97
N ARG A 35 12.23 3.79 -3.06
CA ARG A 35 13.68 3.83 -2.77
C ARG A 35 14.47 4.67 -3.77
N ALA A 36 14.21 4.54 -5.06
CA ALA A 36 14.87 5.34 -6.10
C ALA A 36 14.61 6.84 -5.89
N PHE A 37 13.37 7.20 -5.55
CA PHE A 37 12.98 8.57 -5.23
C PHE A 37 13.66 9.08 -3.96
N LYS A 38 13.71 8.27 -2.89
CA LYS A 38 14.45 8.60 -1.65
C LYS A 38 15.91 8.94 -1.95
N LEU A 39 16.61 8.08 -2.70
CA LEU A 39 18.03 8.29 -3.05
C LEU A 39 18.25 9.54 -3.92
N LEU A 40 17.27 9.93 -4.73
CA LEU A 40 17.34 11.11 -5.59
C LEU A 40 17.17 12.44 -4.83
N VAL A 41 16.40 12.41 -3.74
CA VAL A 41 16.09 13.60 -2.92
C VAL A 41 17.06 13.74 -1.75
N ALA A 42 17.48 12.61 -1.17
CA ALA A 42 18.46 12.52 -0.09
C ALA A 42 19.53 11.46 -0.45
N PRO A 43 20.55 11.82 -1.25
CA PRO A 43 21.64 10.91 -1.59
C PRO A 43 22.39 10.49 -0.32
N LYS A 44 22.76 9.21 -0.20
CA LYS A 44 23.65 8.77 0.88
C LYS A 44 25.00 9.46 0.73
N VAL A 45 25.54 10.00 1.83
CA VAL A 45 26.94 10.43 1.90
C VAL A 45 27.78 9.17 2.16
N ASP A 46 28.92 9.02 1.48
CA ASP A 46 29.78 7.84 1.64
C ASP A 46 30.25 7.71 3.11
N GLY A 47 29.82 6.64 3.79
CA GLY A 47 30.14 6.35 5.19
C GLY A 47 28.96 5.82 6.00
N ASP A 48 27.72 6.14 5.60
CA ASP A 48 26.54 5.76 6.36
C ASP A 48 26.13 4.31 6.10
N THR A 49 26.53 3.42 7.00
CA THR A 49 25.75 2.21 7.26
C THR A 49 24.30 2.61 7.56
N GLU A 50 23.32 1.81 7.14
CA GLU A 50 21.86 2.09 7.24
C GLU A 50 21.33 2.28 8.68
N LEU A 51 22.20 2.50 9.66
CA LEU A 51 21.96 2.47 11.10
C LEU A 51 22.59 3.65 11.89
N GLU A 52 23.15 4.71 11.29
CA GLU A 52 23.77 5.80 12.10
C GLU A 52 22.87 7.04 12.33
N GLU A 53 22.18 6.98 13.48
CA GLU A 53 22.04 7.95 14.59
C GLU A 53 22.05 9.50 14.43
N LEU A 54 22.25 10.16 13.27
CA LEU A 54 22.34 11.65 13.27
C LEU A 54 21.47 12.43 12.25
N GLU A 55 20.79 11.78 11.31
CA GLU A 55 20.12 12.50 10.20
C GLU A 55 18.58 12.45 10.24
N VAL A 56 17.94 12.77 11.37
CA VAL A 56 16.49 13.05 11.33
C VAL A 56 16.21 14.52 11.02
N VAL A 57 17.11 15.42 11.45
CA VAL A 57 16.97 16.89 11.35
C VAL A 57 17.20 17.42 9.91
N THR A 58 17.66 16.59 8.99
CA THR A 58 17.95 16.94 7.58
C THR A 58 17.14 16.13 6.57
N LYS A 59 16.09 15.42 7.01
CA LYS A 59 15.29 14.60 6.10
C LYS A 59 14.43 15.47 5.20
N LYS A 60 14.86 15.57 3.94
CA LYS A 60 14.06 16.13 2.84
C LYS A 60 12.84 15.28 2.46
N ILE A 61 12.77 14.04 2.94
CA ILE A 61 11.71 13.10 2.60
C ILE A 61 11.31 12.19 3.76
N LEU A 62 9.99 12.05 3.97
CA LEU A 62 9.39 10.98 4.76
C LEU A 62 8.85 9.90 3.84
N TYR A 63 8.98 8.63 4.23
CA TYR A 63 8.46 7.53 3.42
C TYR A 63 7.78 6.46 4.27
N TYR A 64 6.68 5.94 3.74
CA TYR A 64 6.00 4.74 4.20
C TYR A 64 6.12 3.70 3.09
N ASN A 65 6.69 2.53 3.39
CA ASN A 65 6.73 1.38 2.48
C ASN A 65 6.97 0.09 3.28
N ALA A 66 7.13 -1.04 2.59
CA ALA A 66 7.43 -2.32 3.23
C ALA A 66 8.64 -2.30 4.19
N PHE A 67 9.67 -1.49 3.93
CA PHE A 67 10.82 -1.38 4.85
C PHE A 67 10.45 -0.68 6.17
N THR A 68 9.45 0.20 6.16
CA THR A 68 8.90 0.83 7.37
C THR A 68 8.12 -0.21 8.19
N GLU A 69 7.38 -1.09 7.53
CA GLU A 69 6.68 -2.22 8.17
C GLU A 69 7.66 -3.23 8.77
N ASP A 70 8.74 -3.55 8.05
CA ASP A 70 9.79 -4.45 8.51
C ASP A 70 10.58 -3.93 9.73
N LEU A 71 10.41 -2.66 10.15
CA LEU A 71 10.96 -2.18 11.41
C LEU A 71 10.30 -2.87 12.63
N PHE A 72 9.10 -3.40 12.45
CA PHE A 72 8.32 -4.06 13.49
C PHE A 72 8.29 -5.56 13.23
N TYR A 73 8.59 -6.35 14.25
CA TYR A 73 8.59 -7.81 14.11
C TYR A 73 8.10 -8.48 15.39
N TRP A 74 7.40 -9.59 15.23
CA TRP A 74 6.93 -10.34 16.39
C TRP A 74 8.04 -11.18 17.00
N ASP A 75 8.25 -10.99 18.29
CA ASP A 75 8.85 -12.01 19.12
C ASP A 75 7.75 -12.94 19.64
N ASN A 76 7.72 -14.16 19.11
CA ASN A 76 6.72 -15.17 19.47
C ASN A 76 7.30 -16.26 20.38
N ASP A 77 8.47 -16.00 21.01
CA ASP A 77 9.32 -16.97 21.73
C ASP A 77 8.59 -18.25 22.18
N LEU A 78 8.66 -19.25 21.29
CA LEU A 78 7.94 -20.52 21.38
C LEU A 78 8.56 -21.48 22.40
N GLU A 79 9.78 -21.20 22.86
CA GLU A 79 10.51 -22.10 23.76
C GLU A 79 10.10 -21.95 25.24
N PHE A 80 9.52 -20.81 25.63
CA PHE A 80 9.30 -20.47 27.05
C PHE A 80 7.88 -20.04 27.41
N ASP A 81 6.89 -20.27 26.54
CA ASP A 81 5.50 -19.78 26.73
C ASP A 81 5.48 -18.25 26.97
N ALA A 82 6.42 -17.54 26.33
CA ALA A 82 6.59 -16.12 26.56
C ALA A 82 5.43 -15.33 25.95
N GLU A 83 5.04 -14.29 26.66
CA GLU A 83 3.98 -13.40 26.23
C GLU A 83 4.34 -12.74 24.90
N PRO A 84 3.45 -12.76 23.89
CA PRO A 84 3.76 -12.24 22.56
C PRO A 84 3.99 -10.74 22.60
N LYS A 85 5.11 -10.28 22.01
CA LYS A 85 5.47 -8.86 21.92
C LYS A 85 5.82 -8.46 20.49
N LEU A 86 5.42 -7.27 20.10
CA LEU A 86 5.90 -6.64 18.87
C LEU A 86 7.16 -5.85 19.20
N LYS A 87 8.30 -6.28 18.67
CA LYS A 87 9.60 -5.62 18.84
C LYS A 87 9.88 -4.66 17.70
N ILE A 88 10.67 -3.65 18.01
CA ILE A 88 11.10 -2.62 17.06
C ILE A 88 12.60 -2.76 16.85
N HIS A 89 13.04 -2.89 15.60
CA HIS A 89 14.45 -2.84 15.28
C HIS A 89 15.05 -1.49 15.69
N PRO A 90 16.24 -1.43 16.32
CA PRO A 90 16.88 -0.16 16.65
C PRO A 90 17.08 0.68 15.39
N ASN A 91 16.46 1.86 15.35
CA ASN A 91 16.57 2.79 14.23
C ASN A 91 16.25 4.22 14.67
N SER A 92 16.80 5.21 13.96
CA SER A 92 16.60 6.63 14.27
C SER A 92 15.17 7.12 14.01
N PHE A 93 14.42 6.46 13.13
CA PHE A 93 13.07 6.88 12.75
C PHE A 93 12.05 6.64 13.87
N THR A 94 11.98 5.42 14.41
CA THR A 94 11.05 5.10 15.52
C THR A 94 11.47 5.77 16.82
N LYS A 95 12.79 5.85 17.08
CA LYS A 95 13.33 6.58 18.24
C LYS A 95 12.85 8.03 18.23
N TRP A 96 13.00 8.71 17.10
CA TRP A 96 12.54 10.08 16.96
C TRP A 96 11.02 10.23 17.15
N ILE A 97 10.21 9.34 16.57
CA ILE A 97 8.74 9.40 16.74
C ILE A 97 8.31 9.21 18.19
N PHE A 98 8.88 8.22 18.89
CA PHE A 98 8.44 7.83 20.22
C PHE A 98 9.11 8.65 21.33
N GLU A 99 10.43 8.79 21.30
CA GLU A 99 11.20 9.46 22.36
C GLU A 99 11.24 10.99 22.19
N GLU A 100 11.43 11.49 20.97
CA GLU A 100 11.60 12.93 20.75
C GLU A 100 10.26 13.64 20.49
N GLN A 101 9.40 13.07 19.65
CA GLN A 101 8.11 13.67 19.29
C GLN A 101 6.95 13.25 20.20
N GLY A 102 7.13 12.23 21.07
CA GLY A 102 6.12 11.82 22.04
C GLY A 102 4.78 11.41 21.42
N GLN A 103 4.80 10.70 20.29
CA GLN A 103 3.58 10.39 19.52
C GLN A 103 2.80 9.16 20.03
N ASP A 104 3.26 8.50 21.08
CA ASP A 104 2.68 7.27 21.64
C ASP A 104 1.16 7.36 21.87
N ARG A 105 0.68 8.45 22.47
CA ARG A 105 -0.76 8.66 22.74
C ARG A 105 -1.59 8.86 21.48
N ASN A 106 -1.08 9.64 20.53
CA ASN A 106 -1.75 9.86 19.25
C ASN A 106 -1.86 8.56 18.46
N ILE A 107 -0.80 7.74 18.49
CA ILE A 107 -0.77 6.42 17.85
C ILE A 107 -1.80 5.49 18.48
N ILE A 108 -1.89 5.44 19.80
CA ILE A 108 -2.91 4.64 20.51
C ILE A 108 -4.32 5.07 20.06
N SER A 109 -4.60 6.38 20.05
CA SER A 109 -5.90 6.93 19.65
C SER A 109 -6.24 6.59 18.20
N ASN A 110 -5.30 6.81 17.27
CA ASN A 110 -5.48 6.52 15.85
C ASN A 110 -5.68 5.01 15.61
N PHE A 111 -4.90 4.17 16.30
CA PHE A 111 -5.01 2.73 16.17
C PHE A 111 -6.36 2.20 16.66
N GLN A 112 -6.82 2.65 17.82
CA GLN A 112 -8.14 2.33 18.37
C GLN A 112 -9.27 2.77 17.44
N HIS A 113 -9.15 3.95 16.84
CA HIS A 113 -10.14 4.48 15.89
C HIS A 113 -10.30 3.57 14.65
N TYR A 114 -9.19 3.11 14.08
CA TYR A 114 -9.22 2.26 12.88
C TYR A 114 -9.42 0.76 13.17
N THR A 115 -9.32 0.32 14.43
CA THR A 115 -9.48 -1.09 14.82
C THR A 115 -10.68 -1.26 15.76
N ASP A 116 -10.43 -1.38 17.06
CA ASP A 116 -11.38 -1.52 18.15
C ASP A 116 -10.97 -0.57 19.27
N GLU A 117 -11.91 0.23 19.78
CA GLU A 117 -11.68 1.18 20.89
C GLU A 117 -11.14 0.48 22.16
N LYS A 118 -11.34 -0.82 22.30
CA LYS A 118 -10.90 -1.62 23.45
C LYS A 118 -9.53 -2.25 23.26
N LEU A 119 -8.96 -2.21 22.06
CA LEU A 119 -7.66 -2.78 21.74
C LEU A 119 -6.58 -1.72 21.95
N THR A 120 -5.81 -1.85 23.03
CA THR A 120 -4.83 -0.83 23.45
C THR A 120 -3.40 -1.34 23.27
N PRO A 121 -2.55 -0.66 22.48
CA PRO A 121 -1.10 -0.87 22.50
C PRO A 121 -0.46 -0.22 23.73
N HIS A 122 0.54 -0.89 24.30
CA HIS A 122 1.32 -0.42 25.44
C HIS A 122 2.79 -0.44 25.07
N PHE A 123 3.43 0.73 25.11
CA PHE A 123 4.87 0.88 24.90
C PHE A 123 5.61 0.59 26.20
N ASN A 124 6.72 -0.12 26.12
CA ASN A 124 7.52 -0.42 27.30
C ASN A 124 8.30 0.81 27.81
N GLU A 125 8.39 0.94 29.13
CA GLU A 125 9.44 1.76 29.77
C GLU A 125 10.78 1.02 29.74
N GLU A 126 11.88 1.70 30.04
CA GLU A 126 13.18 1.04 30.20
C GLU A 126 13.15 0.05 31.38
N TYR A 127 13.60 -1.18 31.17
CA TYR A 127 13.66 -2.19 32.23
C TYR A 127 14.83 -3.14 32.06
N SER A 128 15.21 -3.86 33.11
CA SER A 128 16.31 -4.83 33.09
C SER A 128 15.79 -6.26 33.24
N VAL A 129 16.28 -7.16 32.39
CA VAL A 129 16.01 -8.60 32.45
C VAL A 129 17.30 -9.40 32.48
N LYS A 130 17.24 -10.66 32.90
CA LYS A 130 18.38 -11.57 32.80
C LYS A 130 18.35 -12.30 31.47
N ASP A 131 19.48 -12.34 30.77
CA ASP A 131 19.64 -13.18 29.58
C ASP A 131 19.77 -14.68 29.94
N LYS A 132 19.89 -15.52 28.91
CA LYS A 132 20.06 -16.98 29.06
C LYS A 132 21.32 -17.37 29.85
N ASP A 133 22.31 -16.48 29.93
CA ASP A 133 23.57 -16.66 30.65
C ASP A 133 23.55 -16.05 32.07
N GLY A 134 22.43 -15.44 32.48
CA GLY A 134 22.22 -14.84 33.79
C GLY A 134 22.76 -13.41 33.93
N ASN A 135 23.21 -12.78 32.85
CA ASN A 135 23.66 -11.39 32.84
C ASN A 135 22.47 -10.44 32.80
N ASN A 136 22.58 -9.28 33.45
CA ASN A 136 21.57 -8.23 33.34
C ASN A 136 21.69 -7.54 31.98
N VAL A 137 20.62 -7.58 31.19
CA VAL A 137 20.45 -6.88 29.93
C VAL A 137 19.38 -5.80 30.11
N THR A 138 19.72 -4.57 29.74
CA THR A 138 18.78 -3.46 29.71
C THR A 138 18.00 -3.47 28.40
N VAL A 139 16.68 -3.50 28.50
CA VAL A 139 15.74 -3.29 27.39
C VAL A 139 15.36 -1.81 27.41
N GLY A 140 15.71 -1.09 26.35
CA GLY A 140 15.43 0.35 26.23
C GLY A 140 13.93 0.65 26.16
N ALA A 141 13.52 1.86 26.55
CA ALA A 141 12.14 2.31 26.37
C ALA A 141 11.73 2.32 24.88
N PHE A 142 10.45 2.14 24.60
CA PHE A 142 9.88 2.15 23.24
C PHE A 142 10.52 1.16 22.25
N THR A 143 11.04 0.03 22.74
CA THR A 143 11.61 -1.05 21.91
C THR A 143 10.68 -2.25 21.76
N GLU A 144 9.68 -2.35 22.63
CA GLU A 144 8.69 -3.42 22.69
C GLU A 144 7.29 -2.83 22.88
N ILE A 145 6.32 -3.43 22.21
CA ILE A 145 4.90 -3.09 22.31
C ILE A 145 4.12 -4.34 22.64
N THR A 146 3.27 -4.24 23.65
CA THR A 146 2.27 -5.26 23.97
C THR A 146 0.87 -4.75 23.70
N PHE A 147 -0.09 -5.64 23.53
CA PHE A 147 -1.48 -5.29 23.24
C PHE A 147 -2.39 -5.90 24.29
N SER A 148 -3.45 -5.19 24.66
CA SER A 148 -4.46 -5.70 25.58
C SER A 148 -5.88 -5.37 25.14
N TYR A 149 -6.85 -6.21 25.49
CA TYR A 149 -8.27 -5.87 25.43
C TYR A 149 -8.82 -5.43 26.78
N GLU A 150 -9.43 -4.25 26.82
CA GLU A 150 -10.18 -3.76 27.98
C GLU A 150 -11.67 -4.07 27.81
N ARG A 151 -12.15 -5.13 28.48
CA ARG A 151 -13.58 -5.46 28.51
C ARG A 151 -14.23 -4.79 29.71
N GLY A 152 -15.48 -4.32 29.55
CA GLY A 152 -16.23 -3.59 30.58
C GLY A 152 -16.60 -4.38 31.85
N ASN A 153 -16.07 -5.59 32.03
CA ASN A 153 -16.28 -6.45 33.21
C ASN A 153 -14.99 -6.63 34.03
N ASP A 154 -14.01 -5.70 33.94
CA ASP A 154 -12.69 -5.76 34.60
C ASP A 154 -11.79 -6.96 34.20
N GLU A 155 -12.22 -7.81 33.27
CA GLU A 155 -11.37 -8.85 32.66
C GLU A 155 -10.47 -8.23 31.59
N ARG A 156 -9.20 -8.01 31.94
CA ARG A 156 -8.17 -7.53 31.02
C ARG A 156 -7.45 -8.72 30.39
N SER A 157 -7.56 -8.88 29.07
CA SER A 157 -6.75 -9.84 28.33
C SER A 157 -5.43 -9.16 27.98
N ASN A 158 -4.40 -9.38 28.77
CA ASN A 158 -3.08 -8.80 28.54
C ASN A 158 -2.30 -9.59 27.49
N ASN A 159 -1.36 -8.91 26.85
CA ASN A 159 -0.33 -9.48 25.97
C ASN A 159 -0.90 -10.39 24.88
N ILE A 160 -1.82 -9.83 24.10
CA ILE A 160 -2.43 -10.55 22.97
C ILE A 160 -1.63 -10.36 21.69
N LYS A 161 -1.66 -11.40 20.86
CA LYS A 161 -1.18 -11.31 19.48
C LYS A 161 -2.30 -10.79 18.58
N ILE A 162 -2.07 -9.64 17.95
CA ILE A 162 -2.99 -9.06 16.97
C ILE A 162 -2.80 -9.73 15.59
N SER A 163 -3.82 -9.62 14.75
CA SER A 163 -3.80 -10.12 13.38
C SER A 163 -2.81 -9.35 12.49
N LYS A 164 -2.46 -9.92 11.34
CA LYS A 164 -1.57 -9.24 10.37
C LYS A 164 -2.14 -7.93 9.81
N GLY A 165 -3.47 -7.83 9.68
CA GLY A 165 -4.13 -6.59 9.26
C GLY A 165 -4.06 -5.51 10.34
N GLU A 166 -4.29 -5.88 11.60
CA GLU A 166 -4.12 -4.96 12.73
C GLU A 166 -2.65 -4.54 12.90
N GLU A 167 -1.68 -5.44 12.70
CA GLU A 167 -0.25 -5.12 12.73
C GLU A 167 0.11 -4.06 11.67
N SER A 168 -0.30 -4.25 10.42
CA SER A 168 -0.07 -3.26 9.36
C SER A 168 -0.77 -1.93 9.66
N ASN A 169 -2.01 -1.98 10.17
CA ASN A 169 -2.73 -0.79 10.59
C ASN A 169 -2.03 -0.05 11.74
N PHE A 170 -1.44 -0.77 12.69
CA PHE A 170 -0.64 -0.18 13.76
C PHE A 170 0.56 0.58 13.19
N VAL A 171 1.33 -0.03 12.28
CA VAL A 171 2.47 0.65 11.64
C VAL A 171 2.02 1.86 10.81
N TRP A 172 0.88 1.74 10.12
CA TRP A 172 0.27 2.89 9.45
C TRP A 172 -0.06 4.01 10.44
N CYS A 173 -0.64 3.70 11.61
CA CYS A 173 -0.94 4.70 12.64
C CYS A 173 0.32 5.38 13.18
N VAL A 174 1.43 4.66 13.33
CA VAL A 174 2.74 5.25 13.68
C VAL A 174 3.14 6.33 12.66
N PHE A 175 3.04 6.00 11.36
CA PHE A 175 3.39 6.94 10.30
C PHE A 175 2.37 8.09 10.16
N TYR A 176 1.09 7.78 10.31
CA TYR A 176 0.00 8.75 10.17
C TYR A 176 0.04 9.81 11.28
N SER A 177 0.25 9.42 12.54
CA SER A 177 0.41 10.37 13.65
C SER A 177 1.61 11.31 13.44
N LEU A 178 2.72 10.80 12.92
CA LEU A 178 3.85 11.64 12.51
C LEU A 178 3.45 12.62 11.41
N LEU A 179 2.67 12.17 10.41
CA LEU A 179 2.25 13.01 9.30
C LEU A 179 1.27 14.12 9.74
N GLU A 180 0.42 13.84 10.72
CA GLU A 180 -0.42 14.84 11.39
C GLU A 180 0.44 15.93 12.03
N GLN A 181 1.41 15.54 12.86
CA GLN A 181 2.31 16.46 13.53
C GLN A 181 3.13 17.31 12.53
N VAL A 182 3.69 16.68 11.50
CA VAL A 182 4.42 17.36 10.42
C VAL A 182 3.54 18.42 9.76
N THR A 183 2.28 18.07 9.50
CA THR A 183 1.34 18.98 8.85
C THR A 183 1.00 20.16 9.76
N ASP A 184 0.73 19.90 11.04
CA ASP A 184 0.41 20.95 12.02
C ASP A 184 1.57 21.93 12.20
N VAL A 185 2.81 21.42 12.34
CA VAL A 185 3.99 22.28 12.50
C VAL A 185 4.28 23.07 11.23
N LEU A 186 4.24 22.45 10.05
CA LEU A 186 4.53 23.14 8.78
C LEU A 186 3.42 24.10 8.32
N ASN A 187 2.22 23.98 8.89
CA ASN A 187 1.12 24.93 8.67
C ASN A 187 1.33 26.26 9.39
N VAL A 188 2.19 26.31 10.42
CA VAL A 188 2.59 27.58 11.05
C VAL A 188 3.49 28.34 10.06
N ALA A 189 3.00 29.52 9.64
CA ALA A 189 3.61 30.31 8.58
C ALA A 189 5.00 30.85 8.97
N GLU A 190 5.14 31.33 10.21
CA GLU A 190 6.40 31.89 10.72
C GLU A 190 7.27 30.78 11.34
N PRO A 191 8.46 30.47 10.78
CA PRO A 191 9.31 29.39 11.29
C PRO A 191 9.73 29.57 12.75
N SER A 192 9.82 30.82 13.23
CA SER A 192 10.15 31.13 14.63
C SER A 192 9.01 30.82 15.62
N GLU A 193 7.78 30.65 15.14
CA GLU A 193 6.61 30.32 15.97
C GLU A 193 6.27 28.82 15.93
N ARG A 194 7.03 28.02 15.16
CA ARG A 194 6.87 26.57 15.11
C ARG A 194 7.31 25.94 16.43
N GLU A 195 6.59 24.89 16.83
CA GLU A 195 6.97 24.06 17.99
C GLU A 195 8.36 23.43 17.81
N THR A 196 8.69 23.07 16.57
CA THR A 196 9.99 22.51 16.19
C THR A 196 10.38 22.93 14.78
N ASN A 197 11.67 23.13 14.54
CA ASN A 197 12.24 23.40 13.22
C ASN A 197 12.71 22.13 12.49
N GLN A 198 12.58 20.95 13.12
CA GLN A 198 13.08 19.69 12.59
C GLN A 198 12.42 19.29 11.25
N PHE A 199 11.21 19.79 10.98
CA PHE A 199 10.47 19.51 9.75
C PHE A 199 10.72 20.52 8.64
N ASP A 200 11.43 21.63 8.91
CA ASP A 200 11.50 22.78 7.99
C ASP A 200 12.13 22.44 6.64
N GLN A 201 12.99 21.42 6.60
CA GLN A 201 13.66 20.95 5.39
C GLN A 201 12.87 19.89 4.61
N LEU A 202 11.71 19.47 5.12
CA LEU A 202 10.93 18.40 4.52
C LEU A 202 10.24 18.89 3.24
N GLU A 203 10.63 18.30 2.11
CA GLU A 203 10.10 18.65 0.79
C GLU A 203 9.05 17.63 0.30
N TYR A 204 9.19 16.36 0.69
CA TYR A 204 8.38 15.26 0.14
C TYR A 204 7.88 14.27 1.21
N VAL A 205 6.69 13.71 0.95
CA VAL A 205 6.17 12.51 1.61
C VAL A 205 5.86 11.47 0.53
N PHE A 206 6.44 10.28 0.66
CA PHE A 206 6.19 9.16 -0.25
C PHE A 206 5.46 8.04 0.48
N ILE A 207 4.26 7.71 0.05
CA ILE A 207 3.42 6.66 0.66
C ILE A 207 3.26 5.52 -0.34
N ASP A 208 3.88 4.38 -0.06
CA ASP A 208 3.75 3.17 -0.85
C ASP A 208 2.81 2.17 -0.19
N ASP A 209 1.62 2.07 -0.77
CA ASP A 209 0.64 1.01 -0.55
C ASP A 209 0.19 0.85 0.92
N PRO A 210 -0.43 1.90 1.52
CA PRO A 210 -0.71 1.96 2.96
C PRO A 210 -1.89 1.08 3.42
N VAL A 211 -2.25 0.07 2.63
CA VAL A 211 -3.58 -0.55 2.64
C VAL A 211 -3.53 -2.06 2.84
N SER A 212 -2.43 -2.57 3.39
CA SER A 212 -2.23 -4.00 3.49
C SER A 212 -3.27 -4.62 4.45
N SER A 213 -4.01 -5.62 3.94
CA SER A 213 -4.92 -6.47 4.73
C SER A 213 -6.09 -5.78 5.47
N LEU A 214 -6.53 -4.59 5.05
CA LEU A 214 -7.73 -3.91 5.57
C LEU A 214 -9.01 -4.32 4.81
N ASP A 215 -10.16 -4.29 5.50
CA ASP A 215 -11.47 -4.39 4.85
C ASP A 215 -11.86 -3.09 4.11
N ASP A 216 -12.84 -3.19 3.21
CA ASP A 216 -13.24 -2.09 2.34
C ASP A 216 -13.71 -0.83 3.10
N ASN A 217 -14.36 -0.97 4.28
CA ASN A 217 -14.85 0.19 5.04
C ASN A 217 -13.67 0.94 5.67
N ARG A 218 -12.77 0.22 6.34
CA ARG A 218 -11.57 0.81 6.93
C ARG A 218 -10.64 1.39 5.89
N LEU A 219 -10.56 0.75 4.74
CA LEU A 219 -9.82 1.26 3.59
C LEU A 219 -10.35 2.61 3.09
N ILE A 220 -11.67 2.76 2.99
CA ILE A 220 -12.31 4.02 2.60
C ILE A 220 -12.02 5.09 3.65
N GLU A 221 -12.16 4.78 4.93
CA GLU A 221 -11.91 5.70 6.04
C GLU A 221 -10.46 6.20 6.06
N LEU A 222 -9.49 5.30 5.92
CA LEU A 222 -8.07 5.64 5.81
C LEU A 222 -7.80 6.57 4.62
N ALA A 223 -8.39 6.27 3.47
CA ALA A 223 -8.24 7.11 2.28
C ALA A 223 -8.81 8.52 2.48
N VAL A 224 -10.00 8.62 3.08
CA VAL A 224 -10.65 9.90 3.37
C VAL A 224 -9.81 10.72 4.35
N ASN A 225 -9.36 10.12 5.45
CA ASN A 225 -8.54 10.80 6.46
C ASN A 225 -7.20 11.27 5.88
N LEU A 226 -6.51 10.40 5.12
CA LEU A 226 -5.28 10.78 4.43
C LEU A 226 -5.50 11.94 3.45
N ALA A 227 -6.57 11.89 2.65
CA ALA A 227 -6.85 12.97 1.72
C ALA A 227 -7.21 14.28 2.44
N HIS A 228 -7.91 14.21 3.57
CA HIS A 228 -8.22 15.37 4.40
C HIS A 228 -6.94 16.00 4.97
N LEU A 229 -6.04 15.20 5.53
CA LEU A 229 -4.74 15.65 6.05
C LEU A 229 -3.88 16.32 4.95
N ILE A 230 -3.83 15.71 3.76
CA ILE A 230 -3.09 16.29 2.63
C ILE A 230 -3.71 17.63 2.17
N LYS A 231 -5.05 17.74 2.22
CA LYS A 231 -5.77 18.97 1.89
C LYS A 231 -5.57 20.06 2.94
N SER A 232 -5.46 19.70 4.22
CA SER A 232 -5.25 20.66 5.32
C SER A 232 -3.83 21.23 5.34
N SER A 233 -2.85 20.53 4.77
CA SER A 233 -1.48 21.05 4.63
C SER A 233 -1.46 22.34 3.78
N GLN A 234 -0.97 23.43 4.33
CA GLN A 234 -0.79 24.74 3.67
C GLN A 234 0.66 24.97 3.24
N SER A 235 1.55 24.05 3.62
CA SER A 235 2.98 24.09 3.34
C SER A 235 3.32 23.74 1.88
N HIS A 236 4.62 23.83 1.55
CA HIS A 236 5.17 23.43 0.26
C HIS A 236 5.36 21.91 0.10
N LEU A 237 4.98 21.13 1.11
CA LEU A 237 5.14 19.68 1.16
C LEU A 237 4.41 18.99 0.00
N LYS A 238 5.14 18.14 -0.73
CA LYS A 238 4.61 17.36 -1.86
C LYS A 238 4.38 15.91 -1.46
N PHE A 239 3.31 15.32 -1.97
CA PHE A 239 2.87 13.97 -1.66
C PHE A 239 2.92 13.10 -2.90
N ILE A 240 3.57 11.93 -2.79
CA ILE A 240 3.57 10.90 -3.83
C ILE A 240 2.96 9.65 -3.21
N ILE A 241 1.84 9.18 -3.77
CA ILE A 241 1.10 8.04 -3.24
C ILE A 241 1.04 6.97 -4.31
N THR A 242 1.58 5.79 -4.01
CA THR A 242 1.47 4.60 -4.85
C THR A 242 0.53 3.60 -4.19
N THR A 243 -0.31 2.93 -4.98
CA THR A 243 -1.15 1.83 -4.46
C THR A 243 -1.46 0.81 -5.55
N HIS A 244 -1.75 -0.43 -5.15
CA HIS A 244 -2.37 -1.43 -6.03
C HIS A 244 -3.88 -1.54 -5.87
N ASN A 245 -4.46 -0.91 -4.85
CA ASN A 245 -5.86 -1.08 -4.52
C ASN A 245 -6.72 -0.07 -5.29
N PRO A 246 -7.61 -0.52 -6.20
CA PRO A 246 -8.42 0.40 -6.99
C PRO A 246 -9.43 1.21 -6.17
N LEU A 247 -9.96 0.65 -5.07
CA LEU A 247 -10.91 1.34 -4.21
C LEU A 247 -10.20 2.51 -3.51
N PHE A 248 -9.05 2.25 -2.90
CA PHE A 248 -8.22 3.29 -2.28
C PHE A 248 -7.84 4.40 -3.25
N TYR A 249 -7.34 4.02 -4.44
CA TYR A 249 -7.01 4.96 -5.50
C TYR A 249 -8.22 5.82 -5.90
N ASN A 250 -9.41 5.23 -6.02
CA ASN A 250 -10.62 5.93 -6.43
C ASN A 250 -11.18 6.86 -5.35
N VAL A 251 -11.09 6.48 -4.07
CA VAL A 251 -11.47 7.39 -2.98
C VAL A 251 -10.54 8.61 -2.99
N LEU A 252 -9.22 8.40 -3.00
CA LEU A 252 -8.24 9.50 -3.09
C LEU A 252 -8.46 10.37 -4.33
N HIS A 253 -8.69 9.75 -5.48
CA HIS A 253 -9.03 10.45 -6.73
C HIS A 253 -10.21 11.42 -6.55
N ASN A 254 -11.27 10.97 -5.89
CA ASN A 254 -12.50 11.74 -5.71
C ASN A 254 -12.33 12.83 -4.65
N GLU A 255 -11.49 12.58 -3.64
CA GLU A 255 -11.22 13.54 -2.57
C GLU A 255 -10.31 14.70 -3.00
N PHE A 256 -9.47 14.50 -4.02
CA PHE A 256 -8.56 15.53 -4.52
C PHE A 256 -9.17 16.38 -5.65
N ASN A 257 -8.89 17.69 -5.60
CA ASN A 257 -9.34 18.64 -6.62
C ASN A 257 -8.52 18.50 -7.90
N LYS A 258 -9.14 18.44 -9.08
CA LYS A 258 -8.49 18.23 -10.39
C LYS A 258 -7.25 19.09 -10.68
N GLY A 259 -7.14 20.29 -10.10
CA GLY A 259 -5.99 21.17 -10.28
C GLY A 259 -4.77 20.90 -9.38
N THR A 260 -4.99 20.23 -8.24
CA THR A 260 -3.99 20.08 -7.15
C THR A 260 -3.21 18.77 -7.22
N PHE A 261 -3.63 17.83 -8.06
CA PHE A 261 -2.97 16.53 -8.21
C PHE A 261 -2.79 16.09 -9.65
N LYS A 262 -1.86 15.15 -9.85
CA LYS A 262 -1.68 14.44 -11.11
C LYS A 262 -1.80 12.94 -10.91
N LYS A 263 -2.32 12.28 -11.93
CA LYS A 263 -2.71 10.87 -11.90
C LYS A 263 -1.89 10.07 -12.87
N TYR A 264 -1.38 8.93 -12.42
CA TYR A 264 -0.56 8.06 -13.23
C TYR A 264 -0.92 6.60 -13.08
N PHE A 265 -0.67 5.86 -14.14
CA PHE A 265 -0.58 4.41 -14.12
C PHE A 265 0.88 4.02 -14.36
N LEU A 266 1.48 3.31 -13.40
CA LEU A 266 2.82 2.77 -13.55
C LEU A 266 2.73 1.35 -14.12
N LYS A 267 3.28 1.19 -15.33
CA LYS A 267 3.40 -0.10 -16.01
C LYS A 267 4.84 -0.58 -15.99
N LYS A 268 5.03 -1.88 -15.79
CA LYS A 268 6.29 -2.56 -16.05
C LYS A 268 6.14 -3.39 -17.33
N ASN A 269 7.04 -3.17 -18.27
CA ASN A 269 7.07 -3.84 -19.56
C ASN A 269 7.86 -5.16 -19.48
N GLU A 270 7.72 -6.01 -20.51
CA GLU A 270 8.37 -7.34 -20.55
C GLU A 270 9.90 -7.26 -20.60
N ASP A 271 10.43 -6.21 -21.21
CA ASP A 271 11.86 -5.88 -21.26
C ASP A 271 12.42 -5.39 -19.91
N GLY A 272 11.56 -5.20 -18.91
CA GLY A 272 11.92 -4.68 -17.60
C GLY A 272 11.94 -3.16 -17.51
N GLU A 273 11.62 -2.46 -18.61
CA GLU A 273 11.43 -1.01 -18.60
C GLU A 273 10.07 -0.61 -18.04
N TYR A 274 9.88 0.69 -17.80
CA TYR A 274 8.71 1.26 -17.14
C TYR A 274 8.06 2.35 -17.97
N ASP A 275 6.73 2.40 -17.95
CA ASP A 275 5.96 3.52 -18.47
C ASP A 275 5.16 4.17 -17.34
N LEU A 276 5.24 5.50 -17.23
CA LEU A 276 4.39 6.30 -16.34
C LEU A 276 3.32 7.01 -17.18
N ILE A 277 2.16 6.38 -17.29
CA ILE A 277 1.09 6.82 -18.19
C ILE A 277 0.19 7.82 -17.45
N THR A 278 0.18 9.07 -17.92
CA THR A 278 -0.70 10.11 -17.36
C THR A 278 -2.17 9.78 -17.63
N GLN A 279 -3.01 9.85 -16.61
CA GLN A 279 -4.45 9.59 -16.72
C GLN A 279 -5.21 10.92 -16.89
N SER A 280 -5.77 11.15 -18.08
CA SER A 280 -6.40 12.43 -18.46
C SER A 280 -7.90 12.51 -18.18
N ASN A 281 -8.57 11.40 -17.87
CA ASN A 281 -10.02 11.42 -17.71
C ASN A 281 -10.41 11.93 -16.32
N ASP A 282 -11.40 12.81 -16.30
CA ASP A 282 -12.08 13.30 -15.10
C ASP A 282 -12.86 12.20 -14.36
N SER A 283 -13.01 11.03 -14.98
CA SER A 283 -13.61 9.86 -14.37
C SER A 283 -12.65 9.19 -13.39
N PRO A 284 -13.15 8.62 -12.29
CA PRO A 284 -12.40 7.69 -11.44
C PRO A 284 -11.73 6.60 -12.28
N PHE A 285 -10.63 6.03 -11.77
CA PHE A 285 -9.97 4.91 -12.41
C PHE A 285 -10.93 3.72 -12.47
N SER A 286 -11.49 3.49 -13.64
CA SER A 286 -12.32 2.32 -13.90
C SER A 286 -11.42 1.13 -14.14
N TYR A 287 -11.05 0.47 -13.04
CA TYR A 287 -10.18 -0.71 -13.05
C TYR A 287 -10.64 -1.74 -14.10
N HIS A 288 -11.93 -2.03 -14.20
CA HIS A 288 -12.46 -2.98 -15.17
C HIS A 288 -12.30 -2.54 -16.63
N LEU A 289 -12.45 -1.24 -16.92
CA LEU A 289 -12.17 -0.72 -18.26
C LEU A 289 -10.68 -0.82 -18.58
N PHE A 290 -9.82 -0.52 -17.61
CA PHE A 290 -8.39 -0.70 -17.75
C PHE A 290 -8.02 -2.16 -18.04
N LEU A 291 -8.54 -3.11 -17.25
CA LEU A 291 -8.35 -4.55 -17.47
C LEU A 291 -8.81 -4.96 -18.87
N LYS A 292 -9.96 -4.46 -19.34
CA LYS A 292 -10.47 -4.68 -20.69
C LYS A 292 -9.48 -4.17 -21.74
N THR A 293 -9.01 -2.93 -21.63
CA THR A 293 -8.08 -2.34 -22.59
C THR A 293 -6.75 -3.08 -22.64
N GLU A 294 -6.22 -3.56 -21.51
CA GLU A 294 -5.00 -4.37 -21.50
C GLU A 294 -5.20 -5.73 -22.18
N ILE A 295 -6.34 -6.40 -21.97
CA ILE A 295 -6.67 -7.64 -22.69
C ILE A 295 -6.79 -7.38 -24.19
N GLU A 296 -7.50 -6.32 -24.60
CA GLU A 296 -7.68 -5.95 -26.01
C GLU A 296 -6.33 -5.67 -26.69
N LYS A 297 -5.45 -4.89 -26.04
CA LYS A 297 -4.11 -4.61 -26.55
C LYS A 297 -3.26 -5.87 -26.67
N ALA A 298 -3.33 -6.78 -25.69
CA ALA A 298 -2.61 -8.05 -25.74
C ALA A 298 -3.14 -9.00 -26.84
N ILE A 299 -4.45 -8.97 -27.11
CA ILE A 299 -5.05 -9.66 -28.26
C ILE A 299 -4.54 -9.09 -29.58
N GLU A 300 -4.49 -7.77 -29.73
CA GLU A 300 -4.05 -7.09 -30.95
C GLU A 300 -2.56 -7.31 -31.25
N THR A 301 -1.73 -7.28 -30.21
CA THR A 301 -0.27 -7.46 -30.31
C THR A 301 0.18 -8.92 -30.29
N GLY A 302 -0.75 -9.86 -30.05
CA GLY A 302 -0.44 -11.29 -29.91
C GLY A 302 0.31 -11.64 -28.61
N GLN A 303 0.38 -10.71 -27.65
CA GLN A 303 1.11 -10.83 -26.38
C GLN A 303 0.20 -11.31 -25.24
N LEU A 304 -0.76 -12.20 -25.53
CA LEU A 304 -1.60 -12.78 -24.49
C LEU A 304 -0.77 -13.67 -23.54
N LYS A 305 -0.99 -13.45 -22.24
CA LYS A 305 -0.32 -14.10 -21.11
C LYS A 305 -1.35 -14.59 -20.10
N LYS A 306 -0.95 -15.54 -19.25
CA LYS A 306 -1.82 -16.18 -18.26
C LYS A 306 -2.52 -15.17 -17.34
N TYR A 307 -1.83 -14.12 -16.90
CA TYR A 307 -2.45 -13.09 -16.06
C TYR A 307 -3.59 -12.32 -16.75
N HIS A 308 -3.70 -12.32 -18.07
CA HIS A 308 -4.87 -11.74 -18.76
C HIS A 308 -6.16 -12.55 -18.51
N PHE A 309 -6.06 -13.85 -18.21
CA PHE A 309 -7.21 -14.62 -17.74
C PHE A 309 -7.65 -14.18 -16.34
N ASN A 310 -6.73 -13.76 -15.46
CA ASN A 310 -7.09 -13.13 -14.19
C ASN A 310 -7.88 -11.84 -14.41
N PHE A 311 -7.43 -11.01 -15.36
CA PHE A 311 -8.11 -9.77 -15.70
C PHE A 311 -9.52 -10.03 -16.23
N PHE A 312 -9.64 -10.97 -17.15
CA PHE A 312 -10.92 -11.37 -17.74
C PHE A 312 -11.87 -11.92 -16.67
N ARG A 313 -11.36 -12.77 -15.78
CA ARG A 313 -12.13 -13.28 -14.65
C ARG A 313 -12.63 -12.17 -13.73
N ASN A 314 -11.79 -11.19 -13.43
CA ASN A 314 -12.19 -10.07 -12.58
C ASN A 314 -13.30 -9.21 -13.21
N ILE A 315 -13.23 -8.97 -14.53
CA ILE A 315 -14.31 -8.29 -15.28
C ILE A 315 -15.60 -9.09 -15.18
N LEU A 316 -15.53 -10.40 -15.40
CA LEU A 316 -16.65 -11.32 -15.33
C LEU A 316 -17.32 -11.32 -13.95
N GLU A 317 -16.56 -11.49 -12.87
CA GLU A 317 -17.08 -11.48 -11.49
C GLU A 317 -17.81 -10.18 -11.15
N LYS A 318 -17.23 -9.04 -11.54
CA LYS A 318 -17.81 -7.73 -11.23
C LYS A 318 -19.03 -7.44 -12.09
N THR A 319 -19.02 -7.89 -13.34
CA THR A 319 -20.18 -7.83 -14.23
C THR A 319 -21.33 -8.71 -13.73
N SER A 320 -21.03 -9.92 -13.22
CA SER A 320 -22.07 -10.83 -12.73
C SER A 320 -22.72 -10.28 -11.47
N THR A 321 -21.92 -9.76 -10.53
CA THR A 321 -22.45 -9.07 -9.34
C THR A 321 -23.31 -7.87 -9.73
N PHE A 322 -22.88 -7.06 -10.71
CA PHE A 322 -23.64 -5.89 -11.15
C PHE A 322 -24.98 -6.26 -11.81
N LEU A 323 -25.02 -7.34 -12.60
CA LEU A 323 -26.23 -7.79 -13.29
C LEU A 323 -27.12 -8.71 -12.44
N GLY A 324 -26.67 -9.09 -11.23
CA GLY A 324 -27.42 -9.94 -10.30
C GLY A 324 -27.38 -11.43 -10.65
N TYR A 325 -26.32 -11.90 -11.30
CA TYR A 325 -26.07 -13.34 -11.51
C TYR A 325 -25.36 -13.94 -10.29
N ASP A 326 -25.71 -15.17 -9.94
CA ASP A 326 -25.09 -15.92 -8.84
C ASP A 326 -23.66 -16.36 -9.20
N ASN A 327 -23.41 -16.63 -10.49
CA ASN A 327 -22.12 -17.07 -10.99
C ASN A 327 -21.69 -16.29 -12.25
N TRP A 328 -20.44 -15.84 -12.25
CA TRP A 328 -19.79 -15.21 -13.41
C TRP A 328 -19.82 -16.07 -14.68
N GLY A 329 -19.86 -17.41 -14.54
CA GLY A 329 -19.93 -18.34 -15.66
C GLY A 329 -21.22 -18.20 -16.48
N GLU A 330 -22.27 -17.64 -15.89
CA GLU A 330 -23.54 -17.38 -16.58
C GLU A 330 -23.43 -16.28 -17.66
N LEU A 331 -22.37 -15.48 -17.59
CA LEU A 331 -22.06 -14.46 -18.60
C LEU A 331 -21.36 -15.03 -19.84
N LEU A 332 -20.92 -16.29 -19.79
CA LEU A 332 -20.23 -16.93 -20.90
C LEU A 332 -21.21 -17.28 -22.04
N PRO A 333 -20.72 -17.35 -23.29
CA PRO A 333 -21.53 -17.81 -24.41
C PRO A 333 -22.14 -19.19 -24.15
N LYS A 334 -23.43 -19.34 -24.48
CA LYS A 334 -24.13 -20.62 -24.39
C LYS A 334 -24.09 -21.34 -25.73
N ASP A 335 -23.99 -22.66 -25.69
CA ASP A 335 -24.07 -23.50 -26.89
C ASP A 335 -25.50 -23.52 -27.48
N THR A 336 -25.69 -24.22 -28.59
CA THR A 336 -26.99 -24.34 -29.27
C THR A 336 -28.09 -24.96 -28.40
N ASN A 337 -27.72 -25.66 -27.33
CA ASN A 337 -28.63 -26.28 -26.37
C ASN A 337 -28.85 -25.41 -25.12
N GLY A 338 -28.28 -24.21 -25.08
CA GLY A 338 -28.38 -23.29 -23.95
C GLY A 338 -27.43 -23.61 -22.78
N ASN A 339 -26.48 -24.52 -22.97
CA ASN A 339 -25.53 -24.93 -21.92
C ASN A 339 -24.24 -24.10 -21.99
N ILE A 340 -23.65 -23.85 -20.82
CA ILE A 340 -22.32 -23.22 -20.72
C ILE A 340 -21.26 -24.25 -21.09
N ASN A 341 -20.30 -23.86 -21.92
CA ASN A 341 -19.19 -24.73 -22.30
C ASN A 341 -18.29 -25.05 -21.08
N PRO A 342 -18.21 -26.33 -20.64
CA PRO A 342 -17.41 -26.70 -19.46
C PRO A 342 -15.91 -26.40 -19.62
N TYR A 343 -15.41 -26.41 -20.85
CA TYR A 343 -14.00 -26.12 -21.14
C TYR A 343 -13.66 -24.65 -20.91
N GLU A 344 -14.53 -23.73 -21.33
CA GLU A 344 -14.36 -22.27 -21.13
C GLU A 344 -14.32 -21.90 -19.65
N THR A 345 -15.25 -22.46 -18.87
CA THR A 345 -15.28 -22.27 -17.42
C THR A 345 -14.01 -22.81 -16.75
N ARG A 346 -13.56 -23.99 -17.21
CA ARG A 346 -12.37 -24.67 -16.66
C ARG A 346 -11.08 -23.93 -16.98
N ILE A 347 -10.89 -23.46 -18.21
CA ILE A 347 -9.67 -22.75 -18.59
C ILE A 347 -9.55 -21.42 -17.86
N ILE A 348 -10.66 -20.70 -17.65
CA ILE A 348 -10.67 -19.48 -16.83
C ILE A 348 -10.30 -19.82 -15.39
N ASN A 349 -10.93 -20.82 -14.76
CA ASN A 349 -10.61 -21.21 -13.38
C ASN A 349 -9.13 -21.60 -13.21
N ILE A 350 -8.61 -22.49 -14.06
CA ILE A 350 -7.22 -22.97 -13.98
C ILE A 350 -6.23 -21.83 -14.22
N SER A 351 -6.50 -21.00 -15.23
CA SER A 351 -5.61 -19.90 -15.60
C SER A 351 -5.71 -18.72 -14.63
N SER A 352 -6.76 -18.67 -13.80
CA SER A 352 -6.98 -17.59 -12.82
C SER A 352 -6.71 -17.95 -11.35
N HIS A 353 -6.51 -19.22 -11.03
CA HIS A 353 -6.26 -19.70 -9.66
C HIS A 353 -4.79 -20.02 -9.34
N SER A 354 -3.82 -19.69 -10.22
CA SER A 354 -2.39 -19.80 -9.89
C SER A 354 -1.92 -18.70 -8.93
N LYS A 355 -2.58 -18.59 -7.77
CA LYS A 355 -2.24 -17.60 -6.76
C LYS A 355 -0.89 -17.87 -6.08
N HIS A 356 -0.32 -19.08 -6.06
CA HIS A 356 0.87 -19.38 -5.23
C HIS A 356 1.88 -20.35 -5.87
N SER A 357 2.54 -19.99 -6.96
CA SER A 357 3.78 -20.69 -7.34
C SER A 357 4.70 -19.77 -8.12
N GLY A 358 5.86 -19.44 -7.53
CA GLY A 358 6.99 -18.75 -8.16
C GLY A 358 7.67 -19.59 -9.24
N ASP A 359 6.88 -20.24 -10.09
CA ASP A 359 7.31 -21.10 -11.18
C ASP A 359 6.31 -20.95 -12.34
N GLU A 360 6.16 -19.73 -12.85
CA GLU A 360 5.30 -19.41 -13.99
C GLU A 360 6.12 -19.29 -15.29
N MET A 361 6.48 -20.44 -15.86
CA MET A 361 6.88 -20.56 -17.27
C MET A 361 6.10 -21.68 -17.98
N VAL A 362 4.78 -21.77 -17.78
CA VAL A 362 3.92 -22.47 -18.74
C VAL A 362 3.30 -21.40 -19.63
N ASP A 363 3.91 -21.22 -20.81
CA ASP A 363 3.36 -20.37 -21.85
C ASP A 363 1.94 -20.83 -22.23
N LEU A 364 1.03 -19.87 -22.42
CA LEU A 364 -0.30 -20.18 -22.94
C LEU A 364 -0.18 -20.86 -24.30
N THR A 365 -0.92 -21.95 -24.48
CA THR A 365 -1.02 -22.57 -25.80
C THR A 365 -1.76 -21.60 -26.75
N ASP A 366 -1.53 -21.75 -28.06
CA ASP A 366 -2.26 -20.93 -29.03
C ASP A 366 -3.77 -21.20 -28.99
N ASP A 367 -4.19 -22.37 -28.51
CA ASP A 367 -5.59 -22.70 -28.25
C ASP A 367 -6.15 -21.84 -27.12
N ASP A 368 -5.43 -21.72 -26.00
CA ASP A 368 -5.85 -20.89 -24.86
C ASP A 368 -5.98 -19.42 -25.26
N LYS A 369 -5.02 -18.90 -26.05
CA LYS A 369 -5.06 -17.54 -26.58
C LYS A 369 -6.29 -17.32 -27.47
N ARG A 370 -6.62 -18.29 -28.33
CA ARG A 370 -7.80 -18.25 -29.19
C ARG A 370 -9.09 -18.22 -28.38
N VAL A 371 -9.16 -19.01 -27.31
CA VAL A 371 -10.33 -19.04 -26.41
C VAL A 371 -10.53 -17.70 -25.73
N LEU A 372 -9.49 -17.11 -25.13
CA LEU A 372 -9.61 -15.81 -24.47
C LEU A 372 -10.05 -14.71 -25.44
N LYS A 373 -9.50 -14.71 -26.66
CA LYS A 373 -9.92 -13.78 -27.73
C LYS A 373 -11.39 -13.96 -28.09
N TYR A 374 -11.84 -15.20 -28.28
CA TYR A 374 -13.24 -15.52 -28.57
C TYR A 374 -14.16 -15.01 -27.45
N LEU A 375 -13.84 -15.33 -26.20
CA LEU A 375 -14.64 -14.95 -25.04
C LEU A 375 -14.72 -13.43 -24.86
N MET A 376 -13.60 -12.73 -25.01
CA MET A 376 -13.55 -11.27 -24.89
C MET A 376 -14.42 -10.58 -25.95
N ASN A 377 -14.36 -11.06 -27.20
CA ASN A 377 -15.20 -10.53 -28.28
C ASN A 377 -16.69 -10.76 -28.03
N ASN A 378 -17.07 -11.96 -27.59
CA ASN A 378 -18.48 -12.25 -27.28
C ASN A 378 -19.00 -11.36 -26.16
N ILE A 379 -18.25 -11.19 -25.07
CA ILE A 379 -18.67 -10.33 -23.96
C ILE A 379 -18.82 -8.88 -24.43
N LYS A 380 -17.91 -8.39 -25.29
CA LYS A 380 -18.01 -7.04 -25.87
C LYS A 380 -19.28 -6.86 -26.69
N GLU A 381 -19.65 -7.86 -27.50
CA GLU A 381 -20.86 -7.83 -28.32
C GLU A 381 -22.14 -7.98 -27.49
N MET A 382 -22.20 -8.97 -26.60
CA MET A 382 -23.37 -9.30 -25.79
C MET A 382 -23.74 -8.16 -24.84
N TYR A 383 -22.75 -7.61 -24.13
CA TYR A 383 -22.98 -6.58 -23.10
C TYR A 383 -22.72 -5.17 -23.60
N ARG A 384 -22.39 -5.01 -24.89
CA ARG A 384 -22.12 -3.71 -25.54
C ARG A 384 -21.12 -2.85 -24.77
N PHE A 385 -20.09 -3.47 -24.19
CA PHE A 385 -19.01 -2.74 -23.55
C PHE A 385 -18.30 -1.88 -24.59
N LYS A 386 -18.52 -0.56 -24.53
CA LYS A 386 -17.83 0.40 -25.38
C LYS A 386 -16.36 0.47 -24.99
#